data_AF-A0A2V7MK81-F1
#
_entry.id   AF-A0A2V7MK81-F1
#
_cell.length_a   1.000
_cell.length_b   1.000
_cell.length_c   1.000
_cell.angle_alpha   90.00
_cell.angle_beta   90.00
_cell.angle_gamma   90.00
#
_symmetry.space_group_name_H-M   'P 1'
#
loop_
_entity.id
_entity.type
_entity.pdbx_description
1 polymer ?
#
loop_
_entity_poly.entity_id
_entity_poly.type
_entity_poly.pdbx_seq_one_letter_code
_entity_poly.pdbx_strand_id
1 'polypeptide(L)'
;MASPPSAPASLTAVPGVSVGHWTDLERATGCSVVLGPDGGMRAACAVRGRATGTREIDALNPRHLVDRIDAILLTGGSAYGLGAADGVMRWLRERGRGLPVGPAGIVPIVPTAVIFDFDLAPGGKADRWPTADDAYRACTAASASVAEGSVGAGTGATVGKALGPRAAMKGGVGSWAATGGDIVVGALVVLNAVGNILDDSGAILAGARGADGKFVDALAHFGRGGAPFGVGKARNTTLAVVATNASLDRTGLESLAHAAGDALARRIVPYGTLFDGDVVFAVSTAAVAPATPLQAEALAALAVPIAVERGVRLAGRRRPRGGHQAAAGRLRPRRAGGGGHGRARPAAARAADHGRPCERGVAWRAARAARAARRGRCVAARASGRRLPRVDPRRLPRRRIDRMGRALERAGYRTLARCRAQVRGSALAAGGGGARRAASKRTGRDG
;
A
#
# COMPACT_ATOMS: atom_id res chain seq x y z
N MET A 1 -23.10 34.01 -27.11
CA MET A 1 -23.42 33.32 -25.84
C MET A 1 -22.72 31.97 -25.89
N ALA A 2 -21.72 31.75 -25.03
CA ALA A 2 -20.97 30.50 -24.99
C ALA A 2 -21.87 29.38 -24.45
N SER A 3 -21.93 28.24 -25.14
CA SER A 3 -22.55 27.02 -24.63
C SER A 3 -21.97 26.68 -23.24
N PRO A 4 -22.78 26.20 -22.28
CA PRO A 4 -22.24 25.70 -21.02
C PRO A 4 -21.24 24.56 -21.31
N PRO A 5 -20.16 24.40 -20.52
CA PRO A 5 -19.23 23.30 -20.72
C PRO A 5 -20.00 21.98 -20.61
N SER A 6 -19.85 21.11 -21.62
CA SER A 6 -20.30 19.72 -21.51
C SER A 6 -19.68 19.10 -20.26
N ALA A 7 -20.46 18.25 -19.57
CA ALA A 7 -20.14 17.77 -18.24
C ALA A 7 -18.69 17.26 -18.13
N PRO A 8 -18.01 17.51 -17.02
CA PRO A 8 -16.67 17.04 -16.78
C PRO A 8 -16.63 15.51 -16.79
N ALA A 9 -15.96 14.96 -17.79
CA ALA A 9 -15.74 13.53 -17.92
C ALA A 9 -14.65 13.10 -16.90
N SER A 10 -14.72 11.87 -16.38
CA SER A 10 -13.78 11.31 -15.39
C SER A 10 -12.46 10.86 -16.04
N LEU A 11 -11.60 10.10 -15.35
CA LEU A 11 -10.39 9.48 -15.92
C LEU A 11 -10.65 8.82 -17.29
N THR A 12 -11.82 8.19 -17.42
CA THR A 12 -12.34 7.48 -18.59
C THR A 12 -12.78 8.39 -19.74
N ALA A 13 -12.65 9.72 -19.60
CA ALA A 13 -12.72 10.65 -20.72
C ALA A 13 -11.65 10.36 -21.77
N VAL A 14 -10.53 9.77 -21.35
CA VAL A 14 -9.47 9.29 -22.24
C VAL A 14 -9.96 8.03 -22.96
N PRO A 15 -10.10 8.06 -24.30
CA PRO A 15 -10.66 6.94 -25.05
C PRO A 15 -9.91 5.62 -24.80
N GLY A 16 -10.66 4.54 -24.58
CA GLY A 16 -10.12 3.21 -24.31
C GLY A 16 -9.73 2.93 -22.86
N VAL A 17 -9.77 3.93 -21.97
CA VAL A 17 -9.54 3.74 -20.54
C VAL A 17 -10.85 3.38 -19.83
N SER A 18 -10.81 2.37 -18.97
CA SER A 18 -11.93 2.00 -18.09
C SER A 18 -11.48 1.82 -16.65
N VAL A 19 -12.40 1.98 -15.71
CA VAL A 19 -12.14 1.83 -14.27
C VAL A 19 -13.13 0.85 -13.66
N GLY A 20 -12.60 -0.09 -12.88
CA GLY A 20 -13.40 -1.04 -12.13
C GLY A 20 -13.07 -1.01 -10.65
N HIS A 21 -14.09 -1.23 -9.81
CA HIS A 21 -13.94 -1.24 -8.37
C HIS A 21 -14.46 -2.55 -7.77
N TRP A 22 -13.76 -3.05 -6.77
CA TRP A 22 -14.31 -3.99 -5.81
C TRP A 22 -14.30 -3.35 -4.41
N THR A 23 -15.42 -3.43 -3.71
CA THR A 23 -15.69 -2.65 -2.47
C THR A 23 -16.21 -3.57 -1.38
N ASP A 24 -15.59 -3.54 -0.20
CA ASP A 24 -16.08 -4.15 1.02
C ASP A 24 -16.30 -3.06 2.08
N LEU A 25 -17.56 -2.66 2.20
CA LEU A 25 -17.99 -1.63 3.14
C LEU A 25 -17.96 -2.12 4.60
N GLU A 26 -18.13 -3.43 4.83
CA GLU A 26 -18.14 -3.99 6.18
C GLU A 26 -16.74 -3.99 6.78
N ARG A 27 -15.75 -4.24 5.94
CA ARG A 27 -14.33 -4.25 6.33
C ARG A 27 -13.59 -2.95 6.03
N ALA A 28 -14.32 -1.97 5.48
CA ALA A 28 -13.78 -0.67 5.08
C ALA A 28 -12.53 -0.80 4.20
N THR A 29 -12.58 -1.64 3.15
CA THR A 29 -11.46 -1.82 2.22
C THR A 29 -11.94 -2.10 0.80
N GLY A 30 -11.04 -2.08 -0.17
CA GLY A 30 -11.36 -2.37 -1.56
C GLY A 30 -10.19 -2.13 -2.50
N CYS A 31 -10.41 -2.38 -3.78
CA CYS A 31 -9.43 -2.13 -4.82
C CYS A 31 -10.06 -1.50 -6.06
N SER A 32 -9.23 -0.75 -6.81
CA SER A 32 -9.59 -0.07 -8.04
C SER A 32 -8.60 -0.47 -9.12
N VAL A 33 -9.09 -0.91 -10.27
CA VAL A 33 -8.28 -1.26 -11.44
C VAL A 33 -8.56 -0.25 -12.54
N VAL A 34 -7.50 0.33 -13.08
CA VAL A 34 -7.55 1.12 -14.33
C VAL A 34 -7.08 0.21 -15.44
N LEU A 35 -7.91 -0.03 -16.45
CA LEU A 35 -7.60 -0.84 -17.63
C LEU A 35 -7.43 0.06 -18.86
N GLY A 36 -6.39 -0.21 -19.66
CA GLY A 36 -6.18 0.43 -20.94
C GLY A 36 -6.90 -0.28 -22.10
N PRO A 37 -6.79 0.27 -23.32
CA PRO A 37 -7.26 -0.39 -24.53
C PRO A 37 -6.47 -1.67 -24.84
N ASP A 38 -6.91 -2.46 -25.82
CA ASP A 38 -6.26 -3.74 -26.19
C ASP A 38 -4.79 -3.58 -26.63
N GLY A 39 -4.41 -2.41 -27.18
CA GLY A 39 -3.01 -2.08 -27.52
C GLY A 39 -2.15 -1.65 -26.32
N GLY A 40 -2.69 -1.65 -25.11
CA GLY A 40 -2.01 -1.20 -23.90
C GLY A 40 -1.72 0.30 -23.86
N MET A 41 -1.15 0.74 -22.75
CA MET A 41 -0.80 2.13 -22.48
C MET A 41 0.70 2.24 -22.22
N ARG A 42 1.35 3.26 -22.78
CA ARG A 42 2.66 3.67 -22.28
C ARG A 42 2.50 4.17 -20.86
N ALA A 43 3.48 3.90 -20.02
CA ALA A 43 3.38 4.24 -18.60
C ALA A 43 4.70 4.69 -17.99
N ALA A 44 4.60 5.61 -17.05
CA ALA A 44 5.65 6.00 -16.13
C ALA A 44 5.05 6.23 -14.73
N CYS A 45 5.88 6.41 -13.72
CA CYS A 45 5.40 6.81 -12.40
C CYS A 45 6.39 7.72 -11.68
N ALA A 46 5.86 8.56 -10.80
CA ALA A 46 6.63 9.35 -9.84
C ALA A 46 6.29 8.91 -8.41
N VAL A 47 7.32 8.55 -7.64
CA VAL A 47 7.19 8.24 -6.22
C VAL A 47 7.69 9.44 -5.43
N ARG A 48 6.82 10.02 -4.60
CA ARG A 48 7.16 11.18 -3.76
C ARG A 48 7.17 10.83 -2.27
N GLY A 49 6.22 10.01 -1.84
CA GLY A 49 6.15 9.54 -0.46
C GLY A 49 7.29 8.60 -0.09
N ARG A 50 7.59 8.49 1.21
CA ARG A 50 8.66 7.64 1.74
C ARG A 50 8.16 6.39 2.47
N ALA A 51 6.84 6.19 2.53
CA ALA A 51 6.18 5.02 3.13
C ALA A 51 5.51 4.13 2.08
N THR A 52 6.09 4.06 0.89
CA THR A 52 5.49 3.48 -0.30
C THR A 52 5.43 1.97 -0.25
N GLY A 53 4.27 1.39 -0.57
CA GLY A 53 4.11 -0.05 -0.84
C GLY A 53 3.74 -0.25 -2.30
N THR A 54 4.63 -0.89 -3.07
CA THR A 54 4.45 -1.04 -4.52
C THR A 54 4.86 -2.42 -5.00
N ARG A 55 4.36 -2.78 -6.18
CA ARG A 55 4.76 -3.94 -6.98
C ARG A 55 4.92 -3.52 -8.43
N GLU A 56 5.97 -4.01 -9.08
CA GLU A 56 6.24 -3.87 -10.53
C GLU A 56 6.36 -2.43 -11.08
N ILE A 57 6.60 -1.44 -10.22
CA ILE A 57 6.80 -0.06 -10.66
C ILE A 57 8.16 0.17 -11.35
N ASP A 58 9.16 -0.66 -11.07
CA ASP A 58 10.48 -0.57 -11.73
C ASP A 58 10.35 -0.75 -13.25
N ALA A 59 9.38 -1.56 -13.71
CA ALA A 59 9.10 -1.75 -15.13
C ALA A 59 8.63 -0.46 -15.84
N LEU A 60 8.18 0.55 -15.08
CA LEU A 60 7.77 1.85 -15.58
C LEU A 60 8.91 2.86 -15.69
N ASN A 61 10.11 2.51 -15.23
CA ASN A 61 11.27 3.37 -15.43
C ASN A 61 11.60 3.45 -16.94
N PRO A 62 11.89 4.64 -17.50
CA PRO A 62 12.19 4.80 -18.93
C PRO A 62 13.37 3.97 -19.46
N ARG A 63 14.20 3.40 -18.58
CA ARG A 63 15.32 2.51 -18.94
C ARG A 63 14.93 1.03 -19.08
N HIS A 64 13.71 0.63 -18.70
CA HIS A 64 13.27 -0.77 -18.78
C HIS A 64 12.74 -1.14 -20.17
N LEU A 65 12.65 -2.44 -20.49
CA LEU A 65 12.26 -2.92 -21.83
C LEU A 65 10.76 -2.82 -22.12
N VAL A 66 9.93 -2.75 -21.08
CA VAL A 66 8.47 -2.83 -21.20
C VAL A 66 7.95 -1.46 -21.67
N ASP A 67 7.51 -1.38 -22.93
CA ASP A 67 6.98 -0.13 -23.49
C ASP A 67 5.55 0.15 -22.99
N ARG A 68 4.73 -0.90 -22.87
CA ARG A 68 3.29 -0.78 -22.55
C ARG A 68 2.85 -1.75 -21.46
N ILE A 69 1.87 -1.28 -20.69
CA ILE A 69 1.13 -2.06 -19.69
C ILE A 69 -0.36 -2.02 -20.02
N ASP A 70 -1.11 -3.00 -19.51
CA ASP A 70 -2.55 -3.08 -19.71
C ASP A 70 -3.37 -2.54 -18.53
N ALA A 71 -2.80 -2.54 -17.34
CA ALA A 71 -3.54 -2.22 -16.13
C ALA A 71 -2.68 -1.59 -15.03
N ILE A 72 -3.31 -0.77 -14.20
CA ILE A 72 -2.78 -0.32 -12.91
C ILE A 72 -3.76 -0.75 -11.82
N LEU A 73 -3.22 -1.25 -10.70
CA LEU A 73 -4.00 -1.59 -9.51
C LEU A 73 -3.70 -0.63 -8.36
N LEU A 74 -4.75 0.01 -7.85
CA LEU A 74 -4.71 0.74 -6.59
C LEU A 74 -5.50 -0.07 -5.56
N THR A 75 -4.97 -0.31 -4.36
CA THR A 75 -5.61 -1.23 -3.43
C THR A 75 -5.44 -0.85 -1.96
N GLY A 76 -6.43 -1.18 -1.14
CA GLY A 76 -6.35 -1.11 0.31
C GLY A 76 -5.50 -2.22 0.91
N GLY A 77 -5.52 -2.34 2.24
CA GLY A 77 -4.88 -3.44 2.96
C GLY A 77 -3.38 -3.33 3.13
N SER A 78 -2.78 -2.15 2.86
CA SER A 78 -1.33 -1.94 2.93
C SER A 78 -0.57 -3.01 2.15
N ALA A 79 0.63 -3.39 2.60
CA ALA A 79 1.48 -4.35 1.89
C ALA A 79 0.81 -5.71 1.59
N TYR A 80 -0.20 -6.11 2.38
CA TYR A 80 -0.95 -7.33 2.10
C TYR A 80 -1.76 -7.26 0.80
N GLY A 81 -2.28 -6.06 0.46
CA GLY A 81 -3.05 -5.82 -0.75
C GLY A 81 -2.24 -5.98 -2.04
N LEU A 82 -0.90 -5.97 -1.99
CA LEU A 82 -0.05 -6.21 -3.17
C LEU A 82 -0.29 -7.58 -3.82
N GLY A 83 -0.78 -8.56 -3.06
CA GLY A 83 -1.14 -9.88 -3.60
C GLY A 83 -2.36 -9.85 -4.52
N ALA A 84 -3.19 -8.80 -4.47
CA ALA A 84 -4.36 -8.66 -5.34
C ALA A 84 -3.98 -8.53 -6.82
N ALA A 85 -2.74 -8.08 -7.12
CA ALA A 85 -2.22 -7.98 -8.49
C ALA A 85 -2.28 -9.30 -9.26
N ASP A 86 -2.16 -10.46 -8.58
CA ASP A 86 -2.21 -11.77 -9.22
C ASP A 86 -3.58 -12.03 -9.89
N GLY A 87 -4.64 -11.44 -9.35
CA GLY A 87 -5.98 -11.50 -9.93
C GLY A 87 -6.12 -10.70 -11.21
N VAL A 88 -5.52 -9.51 -11.25
CA VAL A 88 -5.48 -8.67 -12.45
C VAL A 88 -4.65 -9.36 -13.53
N MET A 89 -3.49 -9.92 -13.16
CA MET A 89 -2.66 -10.72 -14.08
C MET A 89 -3.45 -11.90 -14.64
N ARG A 90 -4.18 -12.65 -13.80
CA ARG A 90 -5.03 -13.75 -14.26
C ARG A 90 -6.08 -13.27 -15.28
N TRP A 91 -6.79 -12.18 -14.96
CA TRP A 91 -7.84 -11.62 -15.82
C TRP A 91 -7.31 -11.17 -17.19
N LEU A 92 -6.14 -10.51 -17.20
CA LEU A 92 -5.46 -10.07 -18.42
C LEU A 92 -4.95 -11.25 -19.23
N ARG A 93 -4.34 -12.24 -18.57
CA ARG A 93 -3.81 -13.43 -19.22
C ARG A 93 -4.88 -14.22 -19.98
N GLU A 94 -6.06 -14.39 -19.37
CA GLU A 94 -7.21 -15.06 -19.98
C GLU A 94 -7.73 -14.33 -21.24
N ARG A 95 -7.39 -13.04 -21.41
CA ARG A 95 -7.77 -12.21 -22.55
C ARG A 95 -6.63 -11.95 -23.52
N GLY A 96 -5.50 -12.64 -23.36
CA GLY A 96 -4.34 -12.48 -24.23
C GLY A 96 -3.66 -11.10 -24.12
N ARG A 97 -3.85 -10.39 -23.00
CA ARG A 97 -3.31 -9.04 -22.78
C ARG A 97 -2.07 -9.07 -21.88
N GLY A 98 -0.95 -8.60 -22.39
CA GLY A 98 0.32 -8.52 -21.66
C GLY A 98 1.52 -8.48 -22.60
N LEU A 99 2.73 -8.46 -22.01
CA LEU A 99 3.99 -8.47 -22.75
C LEU A 99 4.13 -9.80 -23.54
N PRO A 100 4.28 -9.76 -24.88
CA PRO A 100 4.57 -10.96 -25.66
C PRO A 100 5.96 -11.50 -25.32
N VAL A 101 6.04 -12.81 -25.04
CA VAL A 101 7.29 -13.52 -24.71
C VAL A 101 7.57 -14.67 -25.69
N GLY A 102 7.18 -14.47 -26.95
CA GLY A 102 7.34 -15.47 -28.01
C GLY A 102 6.49 -16.72 -27.76
N PRO A 103 7.04 -17.94 -27.96
CA PRO A 103 6.28 -19.19 -27.79
C PRO A 103 5.70 -19.43 -26.39
N ALA A 104 6.23 -18.75 -25.36
CA ALA A 104 5.71 -18.86 -23.99
C ALA A 104 4.37 -18.09 -23.80
N GLY A 105 3.92 -17.34 -24.80
CA GLY A 105 2.67 -16.59 -24.78
C GLY A 105 2.85 -15.15 -24.32
N ILE A 106 2.03 -14.73 -23.35
CA ILE A 106 1.99 -13.36 -22.82
C ILE A 106 2.17 -13.32 -21.31
N VAL A 107 2.86 -12.28 -20.83
CA VAL A 107 3.11 -12.00 -19.42
C VAL A 107 2.54 -10.62 -19.07
N PRO A 108 1.40 -10.56 -18.36
CA PRO A 108 0.87 -9.28 -17.88
C PRO A 108 1.82 -8.63 -16.88
N ILE A 109 1.98 -7.32 -16.98
CA ILE A 109 2.73 -6.50 -16.01
C ILE A 109 1.74 -5.54 -15.38
N VAL A 110 1.58 -5.63 -14.06
CA VAL A 110 0.54 -4.90 -13.33
C VAL A 110 1.17 -4.06 -12.23
N PRO A 111 1.62 -2.83 -12.56
CA PRO A 111 2.05 -1.88 -11.55
C PRO A 111 0.96 -1.66 -10.52
N THR A 112 1.34 -1.79 -9.25
CA THR A 112 0.40 -1.78 -8.13
C THR A 112 0.92 -0.88 -7.03
N ALA A 113 0.02 -0.13 -6.40
CA ALA A 113 0.32 0.62 -5.19
C ALA A 113 -0.79 0.48 -4.14
N VAL A 114 -0.42 0.61 -2.86
CA VAL A 114 -1.33 0.36 -1.73
C VAL A 114 -1.53 1.59 -0.85
N ILE A 115 -2.74 1.71 -0.30
CA ILE A 115 -3.00 2.56 0.87
C ILE A 115 -3.05 1.72 2.15
N PHE A 116 -2.76 2.34 3.29
CA PHE A 116 -3.08 1.78 4.60
C PHE A 116 -4.47 2.26 5.04
N ASP A 117 -5.42 1.36 5.18
CA ASP A 117 -6.83 1.65 5.44
C ASP A 117 -7.40 0.94 6.68
N PHE A 118 -6.54 0.31 7.47
CA PHE A 118 -6.94 -0.38 8.70
C PHE A 118 -7.40 0.56 9.83
N ASP A 119 -7.28 1.88 9.65
CA ASP A 119 -7.78 2.88 10.59
C ASP A 119 -9.31 2.84 10.73
N LEU A 120 -10.03 2.42 9.67
CA LEU A 120 -11.49 2.25 9.67
C LEU A 120 -11.94 0.78 9.81
N ALA A 121 -11.00 -0.17 9.84
CA ALA A 121 -11.33 -1.58 9.94
C ALA A 121 -11.99 -1.90 11.30
N PRO A 122 -12.98 -2.82 11.36
CA PRO A 122 -13.58 -3.24 12.62
C PRO A 122 -12.55 -3.67 13.67
N GLY A 123 -12.52 -2.97 14.81
CA GLY A 123 -11.56 -3.22 15.88
C GLY A 123 -10.11 -2.87 15.54
N GLY A 124 -9.84 -2.15 14.45
CA GLY A 124 -8.51 -1.74 14.01
C GLY A 124 -7.59 -2.90 13.62
N LYS A 125 -8.17 -4.04 13.20
CA LYS A 125 -7.44 -5.26 12.87
C LYS A 125 -7.20 -5.38 11.36
N ALA A 126 -6.01 -5.86 11.00
CA ALA A 126 -5.68 -6.25 9.63
C ALA A 126 -6.09 -7.71 9.37
N ASP A 127 -7.39 -8.01 9.43
CA ASP A 127 -7.94 -9.36 9.25
C ASP A 127 -8.55 -9.57 7.84
N ARG A 128 -8.81 -8.49 7.10
CA ARG A 128 -9.25 -8.51 5.70
C ARG A 128 -8.55 -7.43 4.88
N TRP A 129 -8.13 -7.78 3.68
CA TRP A 129 -7.59 -6.89 2.64
C TRP A 129 -7.93 -7.45 1.27
N PRO A 130 -7.98 -6.65 0.19
CA PRO A 130 -8.30 -7.13 -1.16
C PRO A 130 -7.38 -8.29 -1.58
N THR A 131 -8.00 -9.34 -2.12
CA THR A 131 -7.35 -10.57 -2.59
C THR A 131 -7.23 -10.57 -4.12
N ALA A 132 -6.56 -11.58 -4.67
CA ALA A 132 -6.52 -11.79 -6.12
C ALA A 132 -7.94 -11.90 -6.71
N ASP A 133 -8.84 -12.67 -6.10
CA ASP A 133 -10.20 -12.82 -6.62
C ASP A 133 -11.00 -11.51 -6.58
N ASP A 134 -10.76 -10.67 -5.58
CA ASP A 134 -11.40 -9.35 -5.47
C ASP A 134 -10.97 -8.43 -6.62
N ALA A 135 -9.67 -8.37 -6.91
CA ALA A 135 -9.15 -7.56 -8.02
C ALA A 135 -9.53 -8.11 -9.40
N TYR A 136 -9.64 -9.43 -9.53
CA TYR A 136 -10.22 -10.05 -10.73
C TYR A 136 -11.66 -9.55 -10.95
N ARG A 137 -12.48 -9.53 -9.89
CA ARG A 137 -13.86 -8.99 -9.96
C ARG A 137 -13.87 -7.50 -10.27
N ALA A 138 -12.91 -6.73 -9.74
CA ALA A 138 -12.75 -5.32 -10.09
C ALA A 138 -12.48 -5.15 -11.60
N CYS A 139 -11.61 -5.97 -12.20
CA CYS A 139 -11.39 -5.95 -13.66
C CYS A 139 -12.67 -6.25 -14.44
N THR A 140 -13.42 -7.26 -14.03
CA THR A 140 -14.71 -7.62 -14.67
C THR A 140 -15.76 -6.51 -14.54
N ALA A 141 -15.72 -5.73 -13.47
CA ALA A 141 -16.62 -4.61 -13.24
C ALA A 141 -16.16 -3.29 -13.90
N ALA A 142 -15.04 -3.29 -14.64
CA ALA A 142 -14.50 -2.08 -15.24
C ALA A 142 -15.42 -1.50 -16.32
N SER A 143 -15.65 -0.19 -16.28
CA SER A 143 -16.50 0.51 -17.23
C SER A 143 -16.01 1.94 -17.49
N ALA A 144 -16.64 2.62 -18.47
CA ALA A 144 -16.41 4.03 -18.72
C ALA A 144 -17.04 4.95 -17.65
N SER A 145 -17.97 4.44 -16.83
CA SER A 145 -18.57 5.19 -15.72
C SER A 145 -17.74 5.00 -14.45
N VAL A 146 -17.14 6.09 -13.95
CA VAL A 146 -16.30 6.06 -12.76
C VAL A 146 -17.14 6.38 -11.52
N ALA A 147 -17.25 5.41 -10.61
CA ALA A 147 -17.80 5.68 -9.29
C ALA A 147 -16.76 6.39 -8.42
N GLU A 148 -17.21 7.36 -7.63
CA GLU A 148 -16.37 8.17 -6.73
C GLU A 148 -16.88 8.08 -5.29
N GLY A 149 -16.08 8.59 -4.35
CA GLY A 149 -16.35 8.54 -2.92
C GLY A 149 -15.82 7.26 -2.27
N SER A 150 -16.65 6.61 -1.45
CA SER A 150 -16.25 5.44 -0.65
C SER A 150 -16.44 4.12 -1.41
N VAL A 151 -15.68 3.98 -2.50
CA VAL A 151 -15.67 2.81 -3.38
C VAL A 151 -14.23 2.36 -3.65
N GLY A 152 -14.05 1.10 -4.03
CA GLY A 152 -12.75 0.56 -4.44
C GLY A 152 -11.67 0.80 -3.40
N ALA A 153 -10.49 1.23 -3.83
CA ALA A 153 -9.41 1.61 -2.93
C ALA A 153 -9.74 2.81 -2.01
N GLY A 154 -10.74 3.64 -2.34
CA GLY A 154 -11.18 4.75 -1.50
C GLY A 154 -12.08 4.34 -0.32
N THR A 155 -12.45 3.07 -0.21
CA THR A 155 -13.43 2.59 0.77
C THR A 155 -13.00 2.88 2.19
N GLY A 156 -11.79 2.48 2.59
CA GLY A 156 -11.23 2.77 3.92
C GLY A 156 -10.33 4.00 4.00
N ALA A 157 -10.24 4.77 2.92
CA ALA A 157 -9.36 5.93 2.83
C ALA A 157 -9.81 7.07 3.77
N THR A 158 -8.85 7.74 4.41
CA THR A 158 -9.05 8.85 5.35
C THR A 158 -8.00 9.95 5.15
N VAL A 159 -8.34 11.19 5.47
CA VAL A 159 -7.47 12.37 5.29
C VAL A 159 -7.38 13.19 6.58
N GLY A 160 -6.41 14.11 6.66
CA GLY A 160 -6.31 15.04 7.79
C GLY A 160 -5.99 14.32 9.09
N LYS A 161 -4.82 13.70 9.17
CA LYS A 161 -4.46 12.80 10.26
C LYS A 161 -3.50 13.44 11.26
N ALA A 162 -3.33 14.76 11.25
CA ALA A 162 -2.35 15.46 12.09
C ALA A 162 -2.46 15.12 13.59
N LEU A 163 -3.67 14.91 14.09
CA LEU A 163 -3.93 14.49 15.48
C LEU A 163 -4.21 12.98 15.65
N GLY A 164 -3.86 12.17 14.64
CA GLY A 164 -4.11 10.74 14.59
C GLY A 164 -5.46 10.36 13.95
N PRO A 165 -5.74 9.05 13.86
CA PRO A 165 -6.81 8.51 13.01
C PRO A 165 -8.21 8.82 13.54
N ARG A 166 -8.36 9.06 14.85
CA ARG A 166 -9.65 9.43 15.47
C ARG A 166 -10.10 10.85 15.11
N ALA A 167 -9.16 11.72 14.78
CA ALA A 167 -9.43 13.10 14.38
C ALA A 167 -9.56 13.24 12.85
N ALA A 168 -9.32 12.15 12.11
CA ALA A 168 -9.31 12.15 10.66
C ALA A 168 -10.72 12.28 10.06
N MET A 169 -10.77 12.74 8.83
CA MET A 169 -11.99 12.76 8.03
C MET A 169 -11.99 11.66 6.98
N LYS A 170 -13.17 11.31 6.49
CA LYS A 170 -13.31 10.34 5.40
C LYS A 170 -12.68 10.90 4.11
N GLY A 171 -11.80 10.11 3.50
CA GLY A 171 -11.29 10.31 2.15
C GLY A 171 -12.05 9.43 1.15
N GLY A 172 -11.53 9.28 -0.06
CA GLY A 172 -12.21 8.50 -1.08
C GLY A 172 -11.51 8.50 -2.42
N VAL A 173 -12.20 7.94 -3.42
CA VAL A 173 -11.85 8.07 -4.83
C VAL A 173 -12.46 9.37 -5.35
N GLY A 174 -11.67 10.19 -6.03
CA GLY A 174 -12.17 11.30 -6.84
C GLY A 174 -11.59 11.23 -8.25
N SER A 175 -12.33 11.74 -9.22
CA SER A 175 -11.93 11.70 -10.63
C SER A 175 -12.45 12.90 -11.41
N TRP A 176 -11.66 13.35 -12.38
CA TRP A 176 -11.97 14.48 -13.24
C TRP A 176 -11.14 14.42 -14.52
N ALA A 177 -11.52 15.17 -15.55
CA ALA A 177 -10.72 15.38 -16.74
C ALA A 177 -10.77 16.82 -17.21
N ALA A 178 -9.70 17.24 -17.86
CA ALA A 178 -9.59 18.49 -18.58
C ALA A 178 -9.28 18.18 -20.05
N THR A 179 -9.80 19.04 -20.94
CA THR A 179 -9.60 18.92 -22.39
C THR A 179 -8.99 20.21 -22.93
N GLY A 180 -8.20 20.09 -23.99
CA GLY A 180 -7.65 21.22 -24.72
C GLY A 180 -7.36 20.80 -26.16
N GLY A 181 -8.17 21.28 -27.11
CA GLY A 181 -8.20 20.71 -28.47
C GLY A 181 -8.56 19.21 -28.40
N ASP A 182 -7.82 18.40 -29.14
CA ASP A 182 -8.00 16.94 -29.18
C ASP A 182 -7.32 16.21 -28.02
N ILE A 183 -6.57 16.91 -27.16
CA ILE A 183 -5.92 16.30 -26.00
C ILE A 183 -6.88 16.28 -24.81
N VAL A 184 -6.98 15.10 -24.20
CA VAL A 184 -7.71 14.86 -22.95
C VAL A 184 -6.71 14.39 -21.89
N VAL A 185 -6.80 14.95 -20.69
CA VAL A 185 -6.10 14.44 -19.52
C VAL A 185 -7.10 14.18 -18.41
N GLY A 186 -7.24 12.91 -18.03
CA GLY A 186 -8.06 12.47 -16.92
C GLY A 186 -7.21 12.14 -15.69
N ALA A 187 -7.80 12.29 -14.51
CA ALA A 187 -7.19 11.94 -13.23
C ALA A 187 -8.14 11.09 -12.39
N LEU A 188 -7.60 10.12 -11.66
CA LEU A 188 -8.26 9.37 -10.59
C LEU A 188 -7.34 9.37 -9.38
N VAL A 189 -7.85 9.80 -8.22
CA VAL A 189 -7.08 9.96 -6.99
C VAL A 189 -7.75 9.19 -5.85
N VAL A 190 -6.97 8.37 -5.14
CA VAL A 190 -7.36 7.71 -3.88
C VAL A 190 -6.73 8.49 -2.73
N LEU A 191 -7.56 9.18 -1.96
CA LEU A 191 -7.13 10.13 -0.92
C LEU A 191 -7.04 9.47 0.45
N ASN A 192 -5.85 9.02 0.83
CA ASN A 192 -5.54 8.54 2.17
C ASN A 192 -4.37 9.31 2.83
N ALA A 193 -4.40 10.64 2.69
CA ALA A 193 -3.31 11.56 3.04
C ALA A 193 -3.16 11.80 4.55
N VAL A 194 -1.94 12.08 5.01
CA VAL A 194 -1.73 12.67 6.35
C VAL A 194 -2.22 14.13 6.40
N GLY A 195 -2.04 14.86 5.30
CA GLY A 195 -2.30 16.28 5.21
C GLY A 195 -3.78 16.64 5.18
N ASN A 196 -4.02 17.92 5.36
CA ASN A 196 -5.32 18.54 5.08
C ASN A 196 -5.53 18.63 3.57
N ILE A 197 -6.79 18.56 3.17
CA ILE A 197 -7.25 18.84 1.82
C ILE A 197 -7.75 20.26 1.78
N LEU A 198 -7.19 21.08 0.90
CA LEU A 198 -7.57 22.46 0.67
C LEU A 198 -8.53 22.56 -0.51
N ASP A 199 -9.33 23.62 -0.56
CA ASP A 199 -10.05 24.02 -1.78
C ASP A 199 -9.21 25.01 -2.62
N ASP A 200 -9.82 25.62 -3.63
CA ASP A 200 -9.20 26.61 -4.51
C ASP A 200 -8.86 27.93 -3.85
N SER A 201 -9.61 28.33 -2.82
CA SER A 201 -9.32 29.50 -1.99
C SER A 201 -8.15 29.28 -1.01
N GLY A 202 -7.74 28.03 -0.82
CA GLY A 202 -6.75 27.62 0.17
C GLY A 202 -7.34 27.32 1.56
N ALA A 203 -8.67 27.36 1.70
CA ALA A 203 -9.34 26.97 2.93
C ALA A 203 -9.33 25.44 3.10
N ILE A 204 -9.31 24.98 4.36
CA ILE A 204 -9.34 23.54 4.64
C ILE A 204 -10.74 22.99 4.32
N LEU A 205 -10.82 22.18 3.27
CA LEU A 205 -12.02 21.45 2.84
C LEU A 205 -12.24 20.18 3.66
N ALA A 206 -11.15 19.45 3.97
CA ALA A 206 -11.18 18.28 4.86
C ALA A 206 -9.85 18.17 5.61
N GLY A 207 -9.88 17.92 6.92
CA GLY A 207 -8.67 17.97 7.74
C GLY A 207 -8.87 17.35 9.11
N ALA A 208 -7.79 17.32 9.90
CA ALA A 208 -7.84 16.86 11.28
C ALA A 208 -8.74 17.79 12.11
N ARG A 209 -9.66 17.22 12.89
CA ARG A 209 -10.53 18.01 13.79
C ARG A 209 -10.00 18.00 15.21
N GLY A 210 -9.84 19.20 15.78
CA GLY A 210 -9.51 19.41 17.18
C GLY A 210 -10.67 19.04 18.11
N ALA A 211 -10.43 19.13 19.42
CA ALA A 211 -11.44 18.87 20.44
C ALA A 211 -12.63 19.86 20.37
N ASP A 212 -12.40 21.05 19.83
CA ASP A 212 -13.39 22.09 19.55
C ASP A 212 -14.15 21.88 18.22
N GLY A 213 -13.87 20.77 17.50
CA GLY A 213 -14.46 20.44 16.21
C GLY A 213 -13.91 21.22 15.02
N LYS A 214 -13.01 22.19 15.25
CA LYS A 214 -12.39 23.00 14.20
C LYS A 214 -11.25 22.27 13.52
N PHE A 215 -10.91 22.69 12.30
CA PHE A 215 -9.76 22.16 11.61
C PHE A 215 -8.45 22.60 12.24
N VAL A 216 -7.52 21.66 12.36
CA VAL A 216 -6.15 21.93 12.75
C VAL A 216 -5.35 22.27 11.50
N ASP A 217 -4.55 23.33 11.57
CA ASP A 217 -3.46 23.55 10.62
C ASP A 217 -2.40 22.47 10.81
N ALA A 218 -2.41 21.48 9.92
CA ALA A 218 -1.49 20.35 9.95
C ALA A 218 -0.03 20.79 9.79
N LEU A 219 0.24 21.78 8.93
CA LEU A 219 1.59 22.25 8.67
C LEU A 219 2.16 22.94 9.91
N ALA A 220 1.40 23.86 10.51
CA ALA A 220 1.82 24.52 11.75
C ALA A 220 1.94 23.53 12.93
N HIS A 221 1.04 22.53 13.00
CA HIS A 221 1.12 21.48 14.01
C HIS A 221 2.43 20.68 13.92
N PHE A 222 2.78 20.21 12.72
CA PHE A 222 4.03 19.47 12.51
C PHE A 222 5.27 20.37 12.66
N GLY A 223 5.19 21.64 12.25
CA GLY A 223 6.26 22.62 12.43
C GLY A 223 6.63 22.86 13.89
N ARG A 224 5.68 22.68 14.81
CA ARG A 224 5.91 22.71 16.27
C ARG A 224 6.37 21.37 16.86
N GLY A 225 6.67 20.37 16.02
CA GLY A 225 7.09 19.03 16.46
C GLY A 225 5.95 18.06 16.75
N GLY A 226 4.71 18.41 16.38
CA GLY A 226 3.58 17.48 16.45
C GLY A 226 3.79 16.25 15.56
N ALA A 227 3.20 15.12 15.94
CA ALA A 227 3.27 13.89 15.16
C ALA A 227 1.96 13.10 15.24
N PRO A 228 1.45 12.59 14.12
CA PRO A 228 0.11 12.00 14.04
C PRO A 228 -0.03 10.65 14.78
N PHE A 229 1.07 9.91 14.94
CA PHE A 229 1.06 8.56 15.52
C PHE A 229 2.18 8.34 16.56
N GLY A 230 2.75 9.44 17.08
CA GLY A 230 4.06 9.44 17.74
C GLY A 230 5.21 9.25 16.73
N VAL A 231 6.46 9.27 17.23
CA VAL A 231 7.65 9.19 16.38
C VAL A 231 7.76 7.80 15.71
N GLY A 232 7.87 7.77 14.37
CA GLY A 232 8.31 6.58 13.62
C GLY A 232 7.24 5.61 13.07
N LYS A 233 5.95 5.96 13.07
CA LYS A 233 4.88 5.10 12.50
C LYS A 233 4.27 5.72 11.24
N ALA A 234 4.74 5.31 10.05
CA ALA A 234 4.22 5.75 8.75
C ALA A 234 3.08 4.86 8.25
N ARG A 235 1.90 5.45 7.95
CA ARG A 235 0.65 4.73 7.66
C ARG A 235 -0.31 5.48 6.71
N ASN A 236 0.20 6.34 5.84
CA ASN A 236 -0.65 7.16 4.94
C ASN A 236 -0.17 7.03 3.49
N THR A 237 -1.04 7.36 2.53
CA THR A 237 -0.73 7.24 1.09
C THR A 237 -1.75 8.02 0.25
N THR A 238 -1.33 8.89 -0.66
CA THR A 238 -2.16 9.33 -1.79
C THR A 238 -1.75 8.61 -3.06
N LEU A 239 -2.68 7.95 -3.73
CA LEU A 239 -2.41 7.28 -5.00
C LEU A 239 -3.14 7.99 -6.13
N ALA A 240 -2.48 8.24 -7.25
CA ALA A 240 -3.11 8.83 -8.41
C ALA A 240 -2.78 8.08 -9.70
N VAL A 241 -3.74 8.03 -10.62
CA VAL A 241 -3.52 7.70 -12.03
C VAL A 241 -3.93 8.92 -12.85
N VAL A 242 -3.01 9.41 -13.68
CA VAL A 242 -3.27 10.43 -14.70
C VAL A 242 -3.18 9.75 -16.05
N ALA A 243 -4.27 9.76 -16.81
CA ALA A 243 -4.35 9.19 -18.15
C ALA A 243 -4.42 10.30 -19.20
N THR A 244 -3.85 10.09 -20.37
CA THR A 244 -4.01 10.98 -21.53
C THR A 244 -4.06 10.21 -22.84
N ASN A 245 -4.66 10.82 -23.86
CA ASN A 245 -4.54 10.36 -25.25
C ASN A 245 -3.32 10.98 -25.97
N ALA A 246 -2.59 11.91 -25.34
CA ALA A 246 -1.40 12.52 -25.90
C ALA A 246 -0.30 11.50 -26.16
N SER A 247 0.29 11.50 -27.35
CA SER A 247 1.44 10.68 -27.72
C SER A 247 2.70 11.21 -27.04
N LEU A 248 2.96 10.68 -25.84
CA LEU A 248 4.15 10.96 -25.04
C LEU A 248 5.05 9.73 -25.04
N ASP A 249 6.36 9.94 -25.02
CA ASP A 249 7.31 8.90 -24.65
C ASP A 249 7.35 8.72 -23.13
N ARG A 250 8.15 7.78 -22.64
CA ARG A 250 8.20 7.48 -21.20
C ARG A 250 8.84 8.60 -20.37
N THR A 251 9.75 9.38 -20.95
CA THR A 251 10.36 10.52 -20.26
C THR A 251 9.36 11.68 -20.13
N GLY A 252 8.56 11.93 -21.17
CA GLY A 252 7.44 12.87 -21.12
C GLY A 252 6.36 12.41 -20.14
N LEU A 253 6.07 11.10 -20.07
CA LEU A 253 5.14 10.57 -19.06
C LEU A 253 5.69 10.65 -17.64
N GLU A 254 6.99 10.47 -17.42
CA GLU A 254 7.61 10.66 -16.11
C GLU A 254 7.50 12.14 -15.68
N SER A 255 7.73 13.07 -16.61
CA SER A 255 7.51 14.51 -16.38
C SER A 255 6.05 14.83 -16.06
N LEU A 256 5.10 14.24 -16.79
CA LEU A 256 3.67 14.34 -16.50
C LEU A 256 3.32 13.81 -15.10
N ALA A 257 3.91 12.69 -14.68
CA ALA A 257 3.71 12.13 -13.35
C ALA A 257 4.24 13.08 -12.24
N HIS A 258 5.37 13.74 -12.48
CA HIS A 258 5.91 14.77 -11.59
C HIS A 258 5.00 16.01 -11.52
N ALA A 259 4.58 16.56 -12.67
CA ALA A 259 3.68 17.71 -12.73
C ALA A 259 2.33 17.45 -12.04
N ALA A 260 1.80 16.23 -12.17
CA ALA A 260 0.62 15.79 -11.45
C ALA A 260 0.87 15.67 -9.93
N GLY A 261 2.06 15.24 -9.51
CA GLY A 261 2.48 15.29 -8.11
C GLY A 261 2.50 16.70 -7.53
N ASP A 262 2.98 17.68 -8.31
CA ASP A 262 2.94 19.10 -7.92
C ASP A 262 1.51 19.64 -7.90
N ALA A 263 0.62 19.13 -8.75
CA ALA A 263 -0.81 19.42 -8.70
C ALA A 263 -1.49 18.85 -7.45
N LEU A 264 -1.09 17.66 -6.98
CA LEU A 264 -1.55 17.12 -5.69
C LEU A 264 -1.11 18.03 -4.53
N ALA A 265 0.12 18.53 -4.54
CA ALA A 265 0.65 19.41 -3.49
C ALA A 265 -0.12 20.75 -3.36
N ARG A 266 -0.82 21.20 -4.41
CA ARG A 266 -1.69 22.39 -4.35
C ARG A 266 -2.96 22.20 -3.52
N ARG A 267 -3.39 20.95 -3.32
CA ARG A 267 -4.62 20.61 -2.58
C ARG A 267 -4.34 19.78 -1.34
N ILE A 268 -3.15 19.22 -1.17
CA ILE A 268 -2.79 18.37 -0.03
C ILE A 268 -1.66 19.02 0.75
N VAL A 269 -1.91 19.40 2.00
CA VAL A 269 -0.93 20.11 2.83
C VAL A 269 -0.83 19.53 4.25
N PRO A 270 0.35 19.02 4.66
CA PRO A 270 1.54 18.74 3.82
C PRO A 270 1.34 17.53 2.89
N TYR A 271 2.17 17.45 1.85
CA TYR A 271 2.23 16.35 0.86
C TYR A 271 3.66 15.82 0.72
N GLY A 272 3.82 14.54 0.33
CA GLY A 272 5.14 13.92 0.13
C GLY A 272 5.92 13.71 1.44
N THR A 273 5.21 13.50 2.55
CA THR A 273 5.85 13.40 3.87
C THR A 273 6.54 12.05 4.09
N LEU A 274 7.26 11.89 5.20
CA LEU A 274 7.76 10.56 5.60
C LEU A 274 6.65 9.58 6.00
N PHE A 275 5.44 10.09 6.26
CA PHE A 275 4.31 9.28 6.68
C PHE A 275 3.46 8.82 5.49
N ASP A 276 3.65 9.42 4.31
CA ASP A 276 2.90 9.13 3.10
C ASP A 276 3.68 8.23 2.15
N GLY A 277 2.99 7.33 1.47
CA GLY A 277 3.48 6.52 0.36
C GLY A 277 3.03 7.05 -1.01
N ASP A 278 3.03 8.36 -1.20
CA ASP A 278 2.47 9.01 -2.40
C ASP A 278 3.09 8.51 -3.71
N VAL A 279 2.23 8.04 -4.63
CA VAL A 279 2.60 7.59 -5.98
C VAL A 279 1.64 8.14 -7.01
N VAL A 280 2.19 8.69 -8.10
CA VAL A 280 1.44 9.05 -9.29
C VAL A 280 1.87 8.15 -10.44
N PHE A 281 0.90 7.48 -11.06
CA PHE A 281 1.09 6.79 -12.33
C PHE A 281 0.61 7.69 -13.46
N ALA A 282 1.43 7.87 -14.49
CA ALA A 282 1.03 8.54 -15.73
C ALA A 282 0.93 7.50 -16.85
N VAL A 283 -0.19 7.47 -17.55
CA VAL A 283 -0.44 6.55 -18.65
C VAL A 283 -0.90 7.28 -19.91
N SER A 284 -0.49 6.79 -21.07
CA SER A 284 -0.92 7.32 -22.35
C SER A 284 -1.42 6.23 -23.29
N THR A 285 -2.58 6.45 -23.91
CA THR A 285 -3.07 5.63 -25.04
C THR A 285 -2.38 6.00 -26.36
N ALA A 286 -1.63 7.11 -26.39
CA ALA A 286 -0.76 7.57 -27.47
C ALA A 286 -1.46 7.70 -28.83
N ALA A 287 -2.63 8.34 -28.83
CA ALA A 287 -3.47 8.51 -30.01
C ALA A 287 -3.26 9.84 -30.76
N VAL A 288 -2.91 10.92 -30.05
CA VAL A 288 -2.90 12.28 -30.61
C VAL A 288 -1.58 12.98 -30.28
N ALA A 289 -0.92 13.60 -31.26
CA ALA A 289 0.25 14.42 -30.99
C ALA A 289 -0.15 15.70 -30.23
N PRO A 290 0.48 16.03 -29.08
CA PRO A 290 0.20 17.29 -28.41
C PRO A 290 0.71 18.48 -29.24
N ALA A 291 0.00 19.61 -29.19
CA ALA A 291 0.37 20.83 -29.90
C ALA A 291 1.68 21.44 -29.35
N THR A 292 1.94 21.25 -28.05
CA THR A 292 3.20 21.64 -27.39
C THR A 292 3.57 20.62 -26.32
N PRO A 293 4.85 20.54 -25.92
CA PRO A 293 5.26 19.68 -24.80
C PRO A 293 4.54 19.98 -23.48
N LEU A 294 4.05 21.20 -23.30
CA LEU A 294 3.41 21.65 -22.05
C LEU A 294 1.93 21.26 -21.93
N GLN A 295 1.27 20.93 -23.04
CA GLN A 295 -0.19 20.82 -23.08
C GLN A 295 -0.74 19.77 -22.12
N ALA A 296 -0.14 18.57 -22.10
CA ALA A 296 -0.60 17.49 -21.22
C ALA A 296 -0.37 17.82 -19.73
N GLU A 297 0.77 18.43 -19.40
CA GLU A 297 1.10 18.83 -18.03
C GLU A 297 0.17 19.94 -17.52
N ALA A 298 -0.13 20.93 -18.37
CA ALA A 298 -1.08 21.98 -18.05
C ALA A 298 -2.49 21.41 -17.81
N LEU A 299 -2.96 20.49 -18.64
CA LEU A 299 -4.25 19.83 -18.45
C LEU A 299 -4.27 18.95 -17.19
N ALA A 300 -3.17 18.26 -16.85
CA ALA A 300 -3.05 17.54 -15.58
C ALA A 300 -3.16 18.49 -14.39
N ALA A 301 -2.51 19.66 -14.47
CA ALA A 301 -2.59 20.70 -13.45
C ALA A 301 -4.00 21.27 -13.25
N LEU A 302 -4.87 21.21 -14.26
CA LEU A 302 -6.28 21.58 -14.17
C LEU A 302 -7.15 20.43 -13.63
N ALA A 303 -6.86 19.19 -14.02
CA ALA A 303 -7.71 18.04 -13.68
C ALA A 303 -7.46 17.50 -12.26
N VAL A 304 -6.20 17.37 -11.85
CA VAL A 304 -5.81 16.73 -10.59
C VAL A 304 -6.39 17.44 -9.35
N PRO A 305 -6.33 18.78 -9.23
CA PRO A 305 -6.89 19.48 -8.06
C PRO A 305 -8.38 19.21 -7.86
N ILE A 306 -9.16 19.20 -8.96
CA ILE A 306 -10.59 18.93 -8.90
C ILE A 306 -10.86 17.47 -8.51
N ALA A 307 -10.09 16.52 -9.03
CA ALA A 307 -10.19 15.12 -8.61
C ALA A 307 -9.91 14.95 -7.10
N VAL A 308 -8.94 15.68 -6.54
CA VAL A 308 -8.66 15.70 -5.09
C VAL A 308 -9.87 16.23 -4.31
N GLU A 309 -10.42 17.38 -4.68
CA GLU A 309 -11.56 17.95 -3.97
C GLU A 309 -12.79 17.03 -4.02
N ARG A 310 -13.05 16.41 -5.18
CA ARG A 310 -14.16 15.45 -5.35
C ARG A 310 -14.02 14.23 -4.45
N GLY A 311 -12.79 13.72 -4.28
CA GLY A 311 -12.54 12.54 -3.46
C GLY A 311 -12.94 12.72 -1.99
N VAL A 312 -12.91 13.95 -1.46
CA VAL A 312 -13.44 14.27 -0.11
C VAL A 312 -14.88 14.77 -0.11
N ARG A 313 -15.32 15.54 -1.11
CA ARG A 313 -16.72 16.03 -1.20
C ARG A 313 -17.74 14.90 -1.39
N LEU A 314 -17.32 13.83 -2.07
CA LEU A 314 -18.15 12.65 -2.34
C LEU A 314 -17.89 11.51 -1.35
N ALA A 315 -16.93 11.66 -0.44
CA ALA A 315 -16.67 10.72 0.63
C ALA A 315 -17.89 10.56 1.55
N GLY A 316 -18.21 9.33 1.97
CA GLY A 316 -19.33 9.05 2.87
C GLY A 316 -20.73 9.13 2.23
N ARG A 317 -20.87 9.58 0.97
CA ARG A 317 -22.14 9.51 0.25
C ARG A 317 -22.41 8.06 -0.17
N ARG A 318 -23.39 7.44 0.49
CA ARG A 318 -23.93 6.13 0.09
C ARG A 318 -24.74 6.34 -1.19
N ARG A 319 -24.23 5.93 -2.36
CA ARG A 319 -25.13 5.80 -3.53
C ARG A 319 -26.18 4.74 -3.17
N PRO A 320 -27.49 5.01 -3.30
CA PRO A 320 -28.48 3.95 -3.21
C PRO A 320 -28.14 2.91 -4.27
N ARG A 321 -28.17 1.63 -3.89
CA ARG A 321 -27.91 0.52 -4.82
C ARG A 321 -28.89 0.65 -5.99
N GLY A 322 -28.37 0.92 -7.18
CA GLY A 322 -29.11 0.74 -8.43
C GLY A 322 -29.50 -0.73 -8.53
N GLY A 323 -30.80 -0.98 -8.65
CA GLY A 323 -31.39 -2.31 -8.56
C GLY A 323 -31.00 -3.20 -9.74
N HIS A 324 -30.62 -4.43 -9.43
CA HIS A 324 -31.04 -5.53 -10.28
C HIS A 324 -32.54 -5.73 -10.03
N GLN A 325 -33.32 -5.61 -11.10
CA GLN A 325 -34.71 -6.05 -11.12
C GLN A 325 -34.74 -7.53 -10.74
N ALA A 326 -35.29 -7.83 -9.57
CA ALA A 326 -35.84 -9.12 -9.25
C ALA A 326 -37.24 -8.88 -8.68
N ALA A 327 -38.19 -9.63 -9.24
CA ALA A 327 -39.62 -9.43 -9.14
C ALA A 327 -40.15 -9.22 -7.71
N ALA A 328 -41.14 -8.35 -7.61
CA ALA A 328 -41.90 -8.08 -6.40
C ALA A 328 -42.63 -9.34 -5.91
N GLY A 329 -42.23 -9.85 -4.75
CA GLY A 329 -42.99 -10.82 -3.96
C GLY A 329 -43.05 -10.32 -2.52
N ARG A 330 -44.23 -9.83 -2.09
CA ARG A 330 -44.49 -9.34 -0.73
C ARG A 330 -44.27 -10.47 0.28
N LEU A 331 -43.54 -10.20 1.38
CA LEU A 331 -43.58 -11.05 2.58
C LEU A 331 -44.04 -10.22 3.79
N ARG A 332 -45.22 -10.62 4.30
CA ARG A 332 -45.85 -10.15 5.53
C ARG A 332 -45.03 -10.57 6.76
N PRO A 333 -45.14 -9.86 7.90
CA PRO A 333 -44.49 -10.27 9.14
C PRO A 333 -45.23 -11.47 9.76
N ARG A 334 -44.50 -12.53 10.11
CA ARG A 334 -45.04 -13.64 10.93
C ARG A 334 -44.82 -13.36 12.41
N ARG A 335 -45.92 -13.53 13.14
CA ARG A 335 -46.07 -13.45 14.60
C ARG A 335 -45.26 -14.52 15.34
N ALA A 336 -45.03 -14.21 16.62
CA ALA A 336 -44.50 -15.06 17.66
C ALA A 336 -45.36 -16.29 17.98
N GLY A 337 -44.67 -17.34 18.45
CA GLY A 337 -45.15 -18.61 19.00
C GLY A 337 -43.97 -19.58 18.87
N GLY A 338 -43.46 -20.28 19.88
CA GLY A 338 -43.99 -20.70 21.15
C GLY A 338 -43.64 -22.19 21.31
N GLY A 339 -42.81 -22.54 22.29
CA GLY A 339 -42.66 -23.90 22.83
C GLY A 339 -41.56 -24.80 22.25
N GLY A 340 -40.85 -25.52 23.13
CA GLY A 340 -40.18 -26.77 22.77
C GLY A 340 -38.83 -27.05 23.44
N HIS A 341 -38.85 -27.83 24.52
CA HIS A 341 -37.73 -28.31 25.33
C HIS A 341 -36.61 -29.08 24.59
N GLY A 342 -35.38 -29.05 25.12
CA GLY A 342 -34.28 -29.92 24.68
C GLY A 342 -33.00 -29.84 25.52
N ARG A 343 -33.03 -30.50 26.70
CA ARG A 343 -31.96 -31.10 27.54
C ARG A 343 -30.48 -30.66 27.42
N ALA A 344 -29.91 -30.38 28.60
CA ALA A 344 -28.50 -30.13 28.88
C ALA A 344 -27.68 -31.39 29.20
N ARG A 345 -26.36 -31.32 28.90
CA ARG A 345 -25.14 -31.79 29.63
C ARG A 345 -24.11 -32.52 28.72
N PRO A 346 -22.81 -32.60 29.09
CA PRO A 346 -22.03 -31.75 30.01
C PRO A 346 -20.70 -31.22 29.42
N ALA A 347 -20.11 -30.28 30.15
CA ALA A 347 -18.79 -29.71 29.95
C ALA A 347 -17.67 -30.73 30.23
N ALA A 348 -16.62 -30.72 29.39
CA ALA A 348 -15.34 -31.33 29.67
C ALA A 348 -14.27 -30.24 29.81
N ALA A 349 -13.69 -30.19 31.00
CA ALA A 349 -12.56 -29.35 31.36
C ALA A 349 -11.32 -29.67 30.51
N ARG A 350 -10.59 -28.64 30.07
CA ARG A 350 -9.16 -28.76 29.74
C ARG A 350 -8.39 -27.57 30.31
N ALA A 351 -7.33 -27.94 31.01
CA ALA A 351 -6.48 -27.13 31.83
C ALA A 351 -5.72 -26.04 31.04
N ALA A 352 -5.46 -24.94 31.74
CA ALA A 352 -4.57 -23.88 31.33
C ALA A 352 -3.11 -24.38 31.28
N ASP A 353 -2.43 -24.13 30.16
CA ASP A 353 -0.97 -24.25 30.06
C ASP A 353 -0.36 -22.85 29.92
N HIS A 354 0.36 -22.43 30.96
CA HIS A 354 1.12 -21.18 31.01
C HIS A 354 2.50 -21.39 30.38
N GLY A 355 2.59 -21.23 29.06
CA GLY A 355 3.86 -21.19 28.31
C GLY A 355 4.47 -19.78 28.27
N ARG A 356 5.67 -19.63 28.85
CA ARG A 356 6.45 -18.37 28.95
C ARG A 356 6.84 -17.76 27.58
N PRO A 357 6.75 -16.44 27.38
CA PRO A 357 7.15 -15.76 26.14
C PRO A 357 8.64 -15.38 26.17
N CYS A 358 9.53 -16.29 25.78
CA CYS A 358 10.96 -15.97 25.66
C CYS A 358 11.68 -16.74 24.54
N GLU A 359 11.26 -17.97 24.22
CA GLU A 359 12.10 -18.86 23.38
C GLU A 359 11.86 -18.75 21.86
N ARG A 360 10.76 -18.11 21.42
CA ARG A 360 10.48 -17.93 19.96
C ARG A 360 11.31 -16.80 19.32
N GLY A 361 11.85 -15.87 20.10
CA GLY A 361 12.64 -14.74 19.60
C GLY A 361 14.08 -15.12 19.21
N VAL A 362 14.67 -16.11 19.88
CA VAL A 362 16.06 -16.53 19.66
C VAL A 362 16.19 -17.45 18.44
N ALA A 363 15.24 -18.36 18.25
CA ALA A 363 15.19 -19.25 17.09
C ALA A 363 15.01 -18.48 15.75
N TRP A 364 14.21 -17.40 15.77
CA TRP A 364 13.98 -16.56 14.59
C TRP A 364 15.23 -15.77 14.18
N ARG A 365 15.96 -15.20 15.15
CA ARG A 365 17.20 -14.45 14.89
C ARG A 365 18.33 -15.36 14.38
N ALA A 366 18.46 -16.57 14.92
CA ALA A 366 19.41 -17.57 14.44
C ALA A 366 19.13 -18.02 12.99
N ALA A 367 17.85 -18.21 12.65
CA ALA A 367 17.43 -18.58 11.29
C ALA A 367 17.67 -17.45 10.26
N ARG A 368 17.58 -16.18 10.67
CA ARG A 368 17.84 -15.02 9.81
C ARG A 368 19.35 -14.82 9.56
N ALA A 369 20.18 -15.00 10.60
CA ALA A 369 21.64 -14.98 10.48
C ALA A 369 22.18 -16.13 9.60
N ALA A 370 21.61 -17.33 9.72
CA ALA A 370 21.97 -18.47 8.88
C ALA A 370 21.59 -18.24 7.40
N ARG A 371 20.46 -17.57 7.11
CA ARG A 371 20.04 -17.21 5.74
C ARG A 371 20.92 -16.12 5.13
N ALA A 372 21.28 -15.09 5.90
CA ALA A 372 22.21 -14.05 5.45
C ALA A 372 23.60 -14.63 5.12
N ALA A 373 24.11 -15.53 5.96
CA ALA A 373 25.39 -16.21 5.74
C ALA A 373 25.37 -17.22 4.58
N ARG A 374 24.21 -17.76 4.19
CA ARG A 374 24.06 -18.56 2.95
C ARG A 374 24.05 -17.67 1.71
N ARG A 375 23.37 -16.51 1.76
CA ARG A 375 23.34 -15.55 0.65
C ARG A 375 24.74 -14.98 0.34
N GLY A 376 25.52 -14.62 1.37
CA GLY A 376 26.91 -14.17 1.18
C GLY A 376 27.85 -15.26 0.62
N ARG A 377 27.62 -16.53 0.96
CA ARG A 377 28.37 -17.68 0.42
C ARG A 377 28.00 -18.04 -1.02
N CYS A 378 26.74 -17.87 -1.42
CA CYS A 378 26.31 -18.08 -2.81
C CYS A 378 26.86 -17.03 -3.76
N VAL A 379 27.00 -15.77 -3.32
CA VAL A 379 27.59 -14.70 -4.12
C VAL A 379 29.10 -14.95 -4.33
N ALA A 380 29.83 -15.37 -3.30
CA ALA A 380 31.26 -15.68 -3.41
C ALA A 380 31.55 -16.96 -4.23
N ALA A 381 30.67 -17.98 -4.18
CA ALA A 381 30.86 -19.23 -4.94
C ALA A 381 30.62 -19.08 -6.44
N ARG A 382 29.83 -18.09 -6.88
CA ARG A 382 29.66 -17.78 -8.31
C ARG A 382 30.89 -17.09 -8.93
N ALA A 383 31.77 -16.51 -8.11
CA ALA A 383 32.96 -15.80 -8.58
C ALA A 383 34.20 -16.70 -8.80
N SER A 384 34.17 -17.99 -8.43
CA SER A 384 35.37 -18.85 -8.47
C SER A 384 35.17 -20.27 -9.02
N GLY A 385 34.06 -20.56 -9.70
CA GLY A 385 33.89 -21.79 -10.50
C GLY A 385 33.96 -23.13 -9.75
N ARG A 386 34.04 -23.16 -8.41
CA ARG A 386 34.14 -24.42 -7.63
C ARG A 386 32.82 -24.80 -6.97
N ARG A 387 32.38 -26.05 -7.17
CA ARG A 387 31.27 -26.65 -6.40
C ARG A 387 31.73 -26.92 -4.96
N LEU A 388 30.92 -26.52 -3.98
CA LEU A 388 31.16 -26.79 -2.56
C LEU A 388 30.22 -27.87 -2.00
N PRO A 389 30.68 -28.72 -1.07
CA PRO A 389 29.90 -29.81 -0.50
C PRO A 389 28.79 -29.31 0.44
N ARG A 390 27.65 -30.01 0.44
CA ARG A 390 26.53 -29.76 1.37
C ARG A 390 26.92 -30.25 2.77
N VAL A 391 26.85 -29.38 3.78
CA VAL A 391 27.05 -29.74 5.20
C VAL A 391 25.83 -29.32 6.02
N ASP A 392 25.33 -30.26 6.83
CA ASP A 392 24.23 -30.07 7.78
C ASP A 392 24.72 -29.29 9.03
N PRO A 393 24.15 -28.11 9.33
CA PRO A 393 24.55 -27.31 10.48
C PRO A 393 24.23 -27.92 11.85
N ARG A 394 23.50 -29.04 11.92
CA ARG A 394 23.13 -29.70 13.18
C ARG A 394 24.22 -30.59 13.79
N ARG A 395 25.38 -30.77 13.12
CA ARG A 395 26.43 -31.72 13.53
C ARG A 395 27.85 -31.13 13.70
N LEU A 396 28.01 -29.84 14.01
CA LEU A 396 29.34 -29.23 14.17
C LEU A 396 29.77 -29.07 15.65
N PRO A 397 30.87 -29.71 16.10
CA PRO A 397 31.40 -29.52 17.45
C PRO A 397 31.96 -28.10 17.67
N ARG A 398 31.72 -27.52 18.86
CA ARG A 398 32.13 -26.15 19.25
C ARG A 398 33.58 -25.78 18.90
N ARG A 399 34.52 -26.72 19.04
CA ARG A 399 35.95 -26.49 18.75
C ARG A 399 36.26 -26.14 17.28
N ARG A 400 35.42 -26.58 16.32
CA ARG A 400 35.59 -26.24 14.90
C ARG A 400 35.09 -24.82 14.57
N ILE A 401 34.11 -24.31 15.31
CA ILE A 401 33.55 -22.96 15.15
C ILE A 401 34.59 -21.91 15.57
N ASP A 402 35.29 -22.15 16.68
CA ASP A 402 36.33 -21.24 17.18
C ASP A 402 37.56 -21.15 16.27
N ARG A 403 37.95 -22.28 15.65
CA ARG A 403 39.07 -22.31 14.70
C ARG A 403 38.74 -21.53 13.42
N MET A 404 37.49 -21.62 12.97
CA MET A 404 36.98 -20.92 11.79
C MET A 404 36.81 -19.42 12.04
N GLY A 405 36.41 -19.02 13.25
CA GLY A 405 36.35 -17.60 13.65
C GLY A 405 37.72 -16.93 13.65
N ARG A 406 38.75 -17.59 14.19
CA ARG A 406 40.13 -17.06 14.22
C ARG A 406 40.76 -16.95 12.82
N ALA A 407 40.39 -17.84 11.89
CA ALA A 407 40.86 -17.78 10.51
C ALA A 407 40.27 -16.58 9.73
N LEU A 408 39.03 -16.20 10.04
CA LEU A 408 38.34 -15.07 9.39
C LEU A 408 38.79 -13.70 9.92
N GLU A 409 39.20 -13.60 11.19
CA GLU A 409 39.81 -12.38 11.76
C GLU A 409 41.17 -12.08 11.11
N ARG A 410 42.01 -13.10 10.88
CA ARG A 410 43.30 -12.95 10.18
C ARG A 410 43.15 -12.52 8.72
N ALA A 411 41.98 -12.75 8.12
CA ALA A 411 41.65 -12.36 6.74
C ALA A 411 40.93 -11.00 6.63
N GLY A 412 40.87 -10.20 7.70
CA GLY A 412 40.43 -8.79 7.65
C GLY A 412 38.91 -8.53 7.70
N TYR A 413 38.08 -9.54 7.99
CA TYR A 413 36.61 -9.38 7.98
C TYR A 413 36.06 -8.84 9.32
N ARG A 414 35.79 -7.52 9.40
CA ARG A 414 35.33 -6.80 10.62
C ARG A 414 33.89 -7.08 11.09
N THR A 415 33.06 -7.75 10.29
CA THR A 415 31.62 -7.92 10.56
C THR A 415 31.33 -8.91 11.71
N LEU A 416 32.21 -9.90 11.93
CA LEU A 416 32.04 -10.92 12.97
C LEU A 416 32.50 -10.46 14.36
N ALA A 417 33.43 -9.50 14.44
CA ALA A 417 33.88 -8.91 15.70
C ALA A 417 32.74 -8.16 16.43
N ARG A 418 31.86 -7.49 15.67
CA ARG A 418 30.66 -6.81 16.22
C ARG A 418 29.64 -7.80 16.78
N CYS A 419 29.43 -8.95 16.12
CA CYS A 419 28.58 -10.03 16.64
C CYS A 419 29.13 -10.62 17.95
N ARG A 420 30.46 -10.69 18.12
CA ARG A 420 31.10 -11.22 19.33
C ARG A 420 30.91 -10.30 20.54
N ALA A 421 30.99 -8.98 20.35
CA ALA A 421 30.73 -7.99 21.39
C ALA A 421 29.26 -7.99 21.85
N GLN A 422 28.33 -8.14 20.91
CA GLN A 422 26.88 -8.13 21.18
C GLN A 422 26.41 -9.38 21.93
N VAL A 423 27.05 -10.54 21.69
CA VAL A 423 26.77 -11.79 22.43
C VAL A 423 27.36 -11.76 23.84
N ARG A 424 28.52 -11.12 24.06
CA ARG A 424 29.12 -10.97 25.41
C ARG A 424 28.33 -10.01 26.29
N GLY A 425 27.84 -8.88 25.77
CA GLY A 425 26.99 -7.95 26.53
C GLY A 425 25.65 -8.54 26.95
N SER A 426 25.10 -9.46 26.15
CA SER A 426 23.83 -10.13 26.45
C SER A 426 23.96 -11.23 27.52
N ALA A 427 25.16 -11.80 27.70
CA ALA A 427 25.42 -12.84 28.70
C ALA A 427 25.66 -12.29 30.11
N LEU A 428 26.18 -11.06 30.23
CA LEU A 428 26.40 -10.39 31.52
C LEU A 428 25.10 -9.85 32.14
N ALA A 429 24.10 -9.50 31.33
CA ALA A 429 22.80 -9.01 31.80
C ALA A 429 21.83 -10.13 32.26
N ALA A 430 22.14 -11.40 31.99
CA ALA A 430 21.26 -12.54 32.26
C ALA A 430 21.69 -13.40 33.47
N GLY A 431 22.74 -13.01 34.20
CA GLY A 431 23.33 -13.77 35.29
C GLY A 431 23.28 -13.06 36.64
N GLY A 432 22.08 -12.70 37.12
CA GLY A 432 21.90 -12.10 38.44
C GLY A 432 20.65 -12.63 39.14
N GLY A 433 20.73 -13.84 39.69
CA GLY A 433 19.63 -14.39 40.50
C GLY A 433 19.86 -15.83 40.97
N GLY A 434 20.42 -15.99 42.18
CA GLY A 434 20.35 -17.16 43.09
C GLY A 434 20.96 -18.49 42.61
N ALA A 435 21.65 -19.30 43.39
CA ALA A 435 21.87 -19.39 44.83
C ALA A 435 23.02 -20.40 45.08
N ARG A 436 23.68 -20.34 46.25
CA ARG A 436 24.04 -21.53 47.03
C ARG A 436 24.45 -21.17 48.45
N ARG A 437 23.82 -21.86 49.40
CA ARG A 437 24.08 -21.87 50.84
C ARG A 437 25.28 -22.78 51.19
N ALA A 438 25.95 -22.36 52.27
CA ALA A 438 26.52 -23.12 53.40
C ALA A 438 27.67 -24.12 53.18
N ALA A 439 28.81 -23.79 53.80
CA ALA A 439 29.56 -24.69 54.70
C ALA A 439 30.34 -23.85 55.74
N SER A 440 30.28 -24.28 57.00
CA SER A 440 30.79 -23.61 58.21
C SER A 440 32.29 -23.83 58.47
N LYS A 441 32.95 -22.89 59.16
CA LYS A 441 33.63 -23.10 60.47
C LYS A 441 34.37 -21.83 60.97
N ARG A 442 33.94 -21.39 62.16
CA ARG A 442 34.66 -20.77 63.31
C ARG A 442 35.91 -19.88 63.11
N THR A 443 35.82 -18.72 63.76
CA THR A 443 36.76 -17.98 64.67
C THR A 443 36.72 -16.50 64.27
N GLY A 444 36.55 -15.46 65.09
CA GLY A 444 36.37 -15.21 66.52
C GLY A 444 36.59 -13.69 66.71
N ARG A 445 36.02 -13.07 67.76
CA ARG A 445 36.29 -11.69 68.28
C ARG A 445 35.89 -10.50 67.36
N ASP A 446 35.42 -9.34 67.79
CA ASP A 446 35.16 -8.67 69.09
C ASP A 446 34.11 -7.56 68.81
N GLY A 447 33.36 -7.16 69.84
CA GLY A 447 32.60 -5.88 69.88
C GLY A 447 31.10 -6.02 69.96
#